data_AF-A0A0G0Y0U2-F1
#
_entry.id   AF-A0A0G0Y0U2-F1
#
_cell.length_a   1.000
_cell.length_b   1.000
_cell.length_c   1.000
_cell.angle_alpha   90.00
_cell.angle_beta   90.00
_cell.angle_gamma   90.00
#
_symmetry.space_group_name_H-M   'P 1'
#
loop_
_entity.id
_entity.type
_entity.pdbx_description
1 polymer ?
#
loop_
_entity_poly.entity_id
_entity_poly.type
_entity_poly.pdbx_seq_one_letter_code
_entity_poly.pdbx_strand_id
1 'polypeptide(L)'
;MGLGGPIIYGVLTIKRRLILGTLIAYGVATVATAITFPTVAIELSTDVRIHTVEAYEQVEEVEGAPIVLALGSREDEVRAYFKDIPVMAEIARCESQFTHVDPKTGKINRGRINPEDVGVMQINEYYHRASAQKMGLEIFTFEDNMAYARHLYEQEGTNPWKASQSCWQNNNLLAIR
;
A
#
# COMPACT_ATOMS: atom_id res chain seq x y z
N MET A 1 -68.11 -12.11 -28.06
CA MET A 1 -67.69 -11.00 -28.96
C MET A 1 -66.50 -10.31 -28.34
N GLY A 2 -65.40 -10.17 -29.08
CA GLY A 2 -64.17 -9.50 -28.62
C GLY A 2 -62.89 -10.22 -29.04
N LEU A 3 -62.68 -10.31 -30.36
CA LEU A 3 -61.44 -10.73 -31.03
C LEU A 3 -60.33 -9.72 -30.65
N GLY A 4 -59.10 -10.10 -30.29
CA GLY A 4 -58.11 -10.78 -31.12
C GLY A 4 -57.29 -9.75 -31.92
N GLY A 5 -56.10 -9.37 -31.46
CA GLY A 5 -55.17 -8.51 -32.20
C GLY A 5 -53.76 -8.48 -31.57
N PRO A 6 -52.69 -8.93 -32.27
CA PRO A 6 -51.37 -9.11 -31.69
C PRO A 6 -50.47 -7.85 -31.72
N ILE A 7 -49.59 -7.76 -30.71
CA ILE A 7 -48.54 -6.76 -30.55
C ILE A 7 -47.39 -7.05 -31.52
N ILE A 8 -47.06 -6.07 -32.37
CA ILE A 8 -45.97 -6.13 -33.36
C ILE A 8 -44.69 -5.59 -32.73
N TYR A 9 -43.66 -6.43 -32.62
CA TYR A 9 -42.28 -6.02 -32.31
C TYR A 9 -41.62 -5.42 -33.56
N GLY A 10 -41.28 -4.14 -33.51
CA GLY A 10 -40.54 -3.46 -34.58
C GLY A 10 -39.05 -3.76 -34.50
N VAL A 11 -38.53 -4.51 -35.47
CA VAL A 11 -37.09 -4.67 -35.74
C VAL A 11 -36.64 -3.50 -36.61
N LEU A 12 -35.86 -2.56 -36.05
CA LEU A 12 -35.32 -1.43 -36.80
C LEU A 12 -34.07 -1.86 -37.58
N THR A 13 -34.23 -2.18 -38.86
CA THR A 13 -33.15 -2.56 -39.77
C THR A 13 -32.43 -1.30 -40.28
N ILE A 14 -31.18 -1.08 -39.87
CA ILE A 14 -30.34 0.01 -40.39
C ILE A 14 -29.77 -0.38 -41.76
N LYS A 15 -30.22 0.30 -42.82
CA LYS A 15 -29.72 0.15 -44.19
C LYS A 15 -28.31 0.77 -44.31
N ARG A 16 -27.28 -0.05 -44.53
CA ARG A 16 -25.97 0.41 -45.02
C ARG A 16 -26.11 0.87 -46.47
N ARG A 17 -25.88 2.16 -46.75
CA ARG A 17 -25.66 2.67 -48.11
C ARG A 17 -24.16 2.82 -48.34
N LEU A 18 -23.62 2.04 -49.30
CA LEU A 18 -22.32 2.27 -49.90
C LEU A 18 -22.34 3.62 -50.64
N ILE A 19 -21.37 4.48 -50.37
CA ILE A 19 -21.02 5.61 -51.25
C ILE A 19 -19.60 5.35 -51.73
N LEU A 20 -19.52 4.94 -52.99
CA LEU A 20 -18.31 4.88 -53.81
C LEU A 20 -18.04 6.32 -54.30
N GLY A 21 -16.91 6.90 -53.91
CA GLY A 21 -16.55 8.28 -54.24
C GLY A 21 -15.04 8.45 -54.38
N THR A 22 -14.60 8.34 -55.63
CA THR A 22 -13.37 8.79 -56.31
C THR A 22 -12.24 9.43 -55.48
N LEU A 23 -11.07 8.78 -55.51
CA LEU A 23 -9.77 9.30 -55.07
C LEU A 23 -9.31 10.48 -55.95
N ILE A 24 -9.02 11.62 -55.32
CA ILE A 24 -8.15 12.65 -55.91
C ILE A 24 -6.88 12.69 -55.07
N ALA A 25 -5.78 12.28 -55.68
CA ALA A 25 -4.45 12.34 -55.09
C ALA A 25 -3.93 13.78 -55.18
N TYR A 26 -3.73 14.42 -54.02
CA TYR A 26 -2.82 15.55 -53.89
C TYR A 26 -1.65 15.11 -53.03
N GLY A 27 -0.50 14.92 -53.69
CA GLY A 27 0.75 14.59 -53.04
C GLY A 27 1.19 15.73 -52.14
N VAL A 28 1.32 15.42 -50.85
CA VAL A 28 2.13 16.20 -49.92
C VAL A 28 3.39 15.38 -49.69
N ALA A 29 4.49 15.78 -50.32
CA ALA A 29 5.81 15.22 -50.05
C ALA A 29 6.28 15.76 -48.69
N THR A 30 5.97 15.03 -47.62
CA THR A 30 6.65 15.19 -46.34
C THR A 30 7.92 14.35 -46.37
N VAL A 31 9.07 15.03 -46.29
CA VAL A 31 10.37 14.39 -46.10
C VAL A 31 10.37 13.79 -44.70
N ALA A 32 10.09 12.50 -44.60
CA ALA A 32 10.29 11.74 -43.38
C ALA A 32 11.79 11.44 -43.25
N THR A 33 12.50 12.21 -42.42
CA THR A 33 13.83 11.83 -41.94
C THR A 33 13.66 10.57 -41.09
N ALA A 34 14.04 9.42 -41.65
CA ALA A 34 14.11 8.17 -40.91
C ALA A 34 15.24 8.25 -39.89
N ILE A 35 14.88 8.46 -38.62
CA ILE A 35 15.81 8.25 -37.50
C ILE A 35 15.93 6.74 -37.35
N THR A 36 16.93 6.15 -37.98
CA THR A 36 17.23 4.72 -37.82
C THR A 36 17.83 4.52 -36.44
N PHE A 37 17.04 4.04 -35.49
CA PHE A 37 17.57 3.52 -34.24
C PHE A 37 18.34 2.24 -34.54
N PRO A 38 19.61 2.09 -34.12
CA PRO A 38 20.30 0.82 -34.25
C PRO A 38 19.59 -0.19 -33.35
N THR A 39 19.03 -1.24 -33.94
CA THR A 39 18.64 -2.44 -33.19
C THR A 39 19.91 -3.08 -32.66
N VAL A 40 20.19 -2.85 -31.38
CA VAL A 40 21.24 -3.56 -30.66
C VAL A 40 20.76 -5.00 -30.45
N ALA A 41 21.33 -5.93 -31.21
CA ALA A 41 21.23 -7.34 -30.89
C ALA A 41 22.12 -7.61 -29.67
N ILE A 42 21.51 -7.88 -28.52
CA ILE A 42 22.22 -8.38 -27.34
C ILE A 42 22.33 -9.89 -27.53
N GLU A 43 23.49 -10.35 -28.00
CA GLU A 43 23.87 -11.76 -27.97
C GLU A 43 24.04 -12.16 -26.48
N LEU A 44 23.12 -12.99 -25.97
CA LEU A 44 23.22 -13.53 -24.62
C LEU A 44 24.31 -14.61 -24.61
N SER A 45 25.55 -14.21 -24.36
CA SER A 45 26.63 -15.17 -24.16
C SER A 45 26.51 -15.77 -22.75
N THR A 46 26.02 -17.00 -22.66
CA THR A 46 26.08 -17.80 -21.43
C THR A 46 27.48 -18.41 -21.28
N ASP A 47 28.46 -17.59 -20.93
CA ASP A 47 29.71 -18.11 -20.35
C ASP A 47 29.62 -17.94 -18.82
N VAL A 48 28.92 -18.89 -18.21
CA VAL A 48 28.99 -19.10 -16.76
C VAL A 48 30.21 -19.98 -16.52
N ARG A 49 31.38 -19.35 -16.35
CA ARG A 49 32.52 -20.01 -15.72
C ARG A 49 32.18 -20.27 -14.25
N ILE A 50 31.74 -21.48 -13.97
CA ILE A 50 31.76 -22.01 -12.61
C ILE A 50 33.22 -22.24 -12.26
N HIS A 51 33.81 -21.25 -11.59
CA HIS A 51 34.99 -21.49 -10.78
C HIS A 51 34.55 -22.31 -9.56
N THR A 52 34.79 -23.61 -9.61
CA THR A 52 34.73 -24.47 -8.42
C THR A 52 35.84 -24.02 -7.48
N VAL A 53 35.51 -23.16 -6.53
CA VAL A 53 36.37 -22.92 -5.36
C VAL A 53 36.24 -24.13 -4.44
N GLU A 54 37.15 -25.08 -4.62
CA GLU A 54 37.50 -26.03 -3.58
C GLU A 54 38.24 -25.27 -2.48
N ALA A 55 37.50 -24.85 -1.47
CA ALA A 55 38.03 -24.54 -0.15
C ALA A 55 36.87 -24.69 0.84
N TYR A 56 36.58 -25.94 1.18
CA TYR A 56 36.15 -26.26 2.54
C TYR A 56 37.32 -25.93 3.48
N GLU A 57 37.01 -25.57 4.73
CA GLU A 57 37.95 -25.26 5.83
C GLU A 57 38.32 -23.75 5.92
N GLN A 58 37.82 -22.95 6.88
CA GLN A 58 37.48 -23.20 8.28
C GLN A 58 36.12 -22.53 8.60
N VAL A 59 35.13 -23.34 8.99
CA VAL A 59 33.99 -22.86 9.75
C VAL A 59 34.46 -22.81 11.20
N GLU A 60 34.72 -21.61 11.73
CA GLU A 60 34.65 -21.44 13.18
C GLU A 60 33.20 -21.73 13.56
N GLU A 61 33.03 -22.84 14.26
CA GLU A 61 31.82 -23.21 14.97
C GLU A 61 31.56 -22.14 16.02
N VAL A 62 30.84 -21.07 15.64
CA VAL A 62 30.25 -20.15 16.60
C VAL A 62 29.06 -20.88 17.21
N GLU A 63 29.32 -21.70 18.23
CA GLU A 63 28.29 -22.26 19.08
C GLU A 63 27.38 -21.13 19.58
N GLY A 64 26.12 -21.13 19.12
CA GLY A 64 25.03 -20.57 19.90
C GLY A 64 24.43 -19.24 19.47
N ALA A 65 24.72 -18.69 18.29
CA ALA A 65 23.92 -17.57 17.78
C ALA A 65 22.76 -18.12 16.93
N PRO A 66 21.49 -18.09 17.38
CA PRO A 66 20.39 -18.46 16.52
C PRO A 66 20.40 -17.51 15.32
N ILE A 67 20.22 -18.05 14.11
CA ILE A 67 19.85 -17.27 12.94
C ILE A 67 18.43 -16.75 13.20
N VAL A 68 18.32 -15.73 14.03
CA VAL A 68 17.12 -14.91 14.15
C VAL A 68 17.14 -14.09 12.88
N LEU A 69 16.42 -14.54 11.84
CA LEU A 69 15.86 -13.60 10.88
C LEU A 69 15.21 -12.54 11.75
N ALA A 70 15.82 -11.35 11.85
CA ALA A 70 15.46 -10.33 12.82
C ALA A 70 14.01 -9.87 12.54
N LEU A 71 13.06 -10.65 13.05
CA LEU A 71 11.68 -10.27 13.16
C LEU A 71 11.72 -9.18 14.22
N GLY A 72 11.79 -7.93 13.76
CA GLY A 72 11.71 -6.78 14.65
C GLY A 72 10.49 -6.94 15.55
N SER A 73 10.59 -6.45 16.78
CA SER A 73 9.41 -6.32 17.61
C SER A 73 8.38 -5.40 16.93
N ARG A 74 7.10 -5.47 17.36
CA ARG A 74 6.09 -4.50 16.88
C ARG A 74 6.49 -3.05 17.15
N GLU A 75 7.25 -2.82 18.22
CA GLU A 75 7.84 -1.52 18.52
C GLU A 75 8.86 -1.11 17.43
N ASP A 76 9.76 -2.00 17.03
CA ASP A 76 10.76 -1.72 15.99
C ASP A 76 10.09 -1.38 14.65
N GLU A 77 9.02 -2.10 14.28
CA GLU A 77 8.27 -1.84 13.05
C GLU A 77 7.60 -0.46 13.08
N VAL A 78 6.94 -0.09 14.19
CA VAL A 78 6.31 1.22 14.36
C VAL A 78 7.37 2.33 14.32
N ARG A 79 8.47 2.17 15.05
CA ARG A 79 9.56 3.16 15.09
C ARG A 79 10.23 3.31 13.73
N ALA A 80 10.42 2.23 12.98
CA ALA A 80 10.94 2.28 11.63
C ALA A 80 9.99 2.99 10.66
N TYR A 81 8.67 2.70 10.76
CA TYR A 81 7.65 3.33 9.92
C TYR A 81 7.51 4.84 10.16
N PHE A 82 7.64 5.27 11.41
CA PHE A 82 7.54 6.69 11.83
C PHE A 82 8.88 7.34 12.13
N LYS A 83 9.99 6.86 11.54
CA LYS A 83 11.33 7.40 11.81
C LYS A 83 11.46 8.91 11.52
N ASP A 84 10.68 9.41 10.58
CA ASP A 84 10.60 10.82 10.16
C ASP A 84 9.64 11.64 11.04
N ILE A 85 8.77 10.99 11.81
CA ILE A 85 7.80 11.62 12.71
C ILE A 85 7.83 10.90 14.08
N PRO A 86 8.93 11.03 14.86
CA PRO A 86 9.13 10.19 16.05
C PRO A 86 8.01 10.29 17.11
N VAL A 87 7.31 11.43 17.17
CA VAL A 87 6.14 11.61 18.04
C VAL A 87 5.02 10.60 17.77
N MET A 88 4.87 10.11 16.54
CA MET A 88 3.86 9.10 16.19
C MET A 88 4.17 7.73 16.80
N ALA A 89 5.45 7.37 16.92
CA ALA A 89 5.84 6.16 17.64
C ALA A 89 5.57 6.29 19.14
N GLU A 90 5.78 7.48 19.73
CA GLU A 90 5.43 7.72 21.14
C GLU A 90 3.91 7.73 21.38
N ILE A 91 3.13 8.23 20.41
CA ILE A 91 1.67 8.09 20.43
C ILE A 91 1.28 6.61 20.43
N ALA A 92 1.80 5.79 19.51
CA ALA A 92 1.52 4.36 19.46
C ALA A 92 1.85 3.64 20.79
N ARG A 93 2.96 4.02 21.44
CA ARG A 93 3.33 3.51 22.76
C ARG A 93 2.26 3.82 23.81
N CYS A 94 1.76 5.05 23.82
CA CYS A 94 0.74 5.50 24.77
C CYS A 94 -0.65 4.92 24.49
N GLU A 95 -1.00 4.79 23.22
CA GLU A 95 -2.31 4.31 22.78
C GLU A 95 -2.48 2.80 22.99
N SER A 96 -1.45 2.02 22.67
CA SER A 96 -1.59 0.56 22.62
C SER A 96 -0.41 -0.22 23.18
N GLN A 97 0.66 0.45 23.63
CA GLN A 97 1.93 -0.20 23.96
C GLN A 97 2.43 -1.08 22.79
N PHE A 98 2.29 -0.55 21.56
CA PHE A 98 2.61 -1.24 20.30
C PHE A 98 1.79 -2.52 20.02
N THR A 99 0.67 -2.72 20.71
CA THR A 99 -0.18 -3.90 20.55
C THR A 99 -1.26 -3.67 19.50
N HIS A 100 -1.16 -4.34 18.36
CA HIS A 100 -2.20 -4.33 17.33
C HIS A 100 -3.25 -5.43 17.51
N VAL A 101 -2.82 -6.62 17.93
CA VAL A 101 -3.66 -7.79 18.19
C VAL A 101 -3.53 -8.14 19.67
N ASP A 102 -4.66 -8.31 20.35
CA ASP A 102 -4.68 -8.74 21.73
C ASP A 102 -4.08 -10.16 21.85
N PRO A 103 -3.00 -10.35 22.60
CA PRO A 103 -2.29 -11.63 22.67
C PRO A 103 -3.08 -12.73 23.38
N LYS A 104 -4.11 -12.39 24.16
CA LYS A 104 -4.98 -13.34 24.86
C LYS A 104 -6.11 -13.82 23.97
N THR A 105 -6.67 -12.93 23.15
CA THR A 105 -7.89 -13.23 22.36
C THR A 105 -7.62 -13.47 20.87
N GLY A 106 -6.48 -13.03 20.35
CA GLY A 106 -6.16 -13.06 18.93
C GLY A 106 -6.98 -12.09 18.08
N LYS A 107 -7.76 -11.20 18.70
CA LYS A 107 -8.57 -10.19 18.01
C LYS A 107 -7.82 -8.86 17.95
N ILE A 108 -8.23 -7.97 17.04
CA ILE A 108 -7.72 -6.60 17.00
C ILE A 108 -7.88 -5.96 18.38
N ASN A 109 -6.81 -5.32 18.84
CA ASN A 109 -6.78 -4.58 20.09
C ASN A 109 -7.81 -3.44 20.03
N ARG A 110 -8.66 -3.37 21.04
CA ARG A 110 -9.74 -2.40 21.14
C ARG A 110 -9.58 -1.58 22.41
N GLY A 111 -9.89 -0.29 22.31
CA GLY A 111 -9.80 0.64 23.42
C GLY A 111 -10.62 0.19 24.62
N ARG A 112 -10.07 0.44 25.82
CA ARG A 112 -10.73 0.08 27.09
C ARG A 112 -11.92 0.98 27.41
N ILE A 113 -11.84 2.26 27.04
CA ILE A 113 -12.88 3.26 27.29
C ILE A 113 -13.86 3.29 26.12
N ASN A 114 -13.33 3.42 24.89
CA ASN A 114 -14.12 3.32 23.69
C ASN A 114 -13.69 2.08 22.88
N PRO A 115 -14.55 1.05 22.75
CA PRO A 115 -14.20 -0.15 22.00
C PRO A 115 -14.10 0.10 20.49
N GLU A 116 -14.53 1.26 20.00
CA GLU A 116 -14.40 1.66 18.59
C GLU A 116 -12.98 2.12 18.24
N ASP A 117 -12.10 2.36 19.22
CA ASP A 117 -10.71 2.70 18.98
C ASP A 117 -9.91 1.41 18.71
N VAL A 118 -9.33 1.28 17.51
CA VAL A 118 -8.78 0.00 17.04
C VAL A 118 -7.30 0.04 16.67
N GLY A 119 -6.63 -1.08 16.93
CA GLY A 119 -5.28 -1.36 16.47
C GLY A 119 -4.20 -0.58 17.22
N VAL A 120 -3.04 -0.46 16.59
CA VAL A 120 -1.81 0.04 17.24
C VAL A 120 -1.86 1.57 17.47
N MET A 121 -2.58 2.28 16.61
CA MET A 121 -2.77 3.73 16.67
C MET A 121 -4.11 4.13 17.30
N GLN A 122 -4.90 3.16 17.80
CA GLN A 122 -6.22 3.37 18.41
C GLN A 122 -7.12 4.31 17.59
N ILE A 123 -7.21 4.06 16.28
CA ILE A 123 -8.05 4.86 15.36
C ILE A 123 -9.51 4.54 15.63
N ASN A 124 -10.33 5.56 15.84
CA ASN A 124 -11.75 5.38 16.04
C ASN A 124 -12.46 4.93 14.75
N GLU A 125 -13.01 3.71 14.75
CA GLU A 125 -13.61 3.09 13.56
C GLU A 125 -14.89 3.81 13.09
N TYR A 126 -15.67 4.39 13.99
CA TYR A 126 -16.90 5.10 13.64
C TYR A 126 -16.62 6.34 12.79
N TYR A 127 -15.62 7.15 13.17
CA TYR A 127 -15.31 8.39 12.45
C TYR A 127 -14.45 8.17 11.19
N HIS A 128 -13.60 7.15 11.20
CA HIS A 128 -12.49 7.11 10.25
C HIS A 128 -12.53 5.95 9.26
N ARG A 129 -13.26 4.87 9.54
CA ARG A 129 -13.26 3.68 8.67
C ARG A 129 -13.71 3.99 7.25
N ALA A 130 -14.79 4.74 7.09
CA ALA A 130 -15.32 5.07 5.77
C ALA A 130 -14.34 5.95 4.95
N SER A 131 -13.58 6.82 5.60
CA SER A 131 -12.56 7.65 4.95
C SER A 131 -11.34 6.81 4.57
N ALA A 132 -10.86 5.94 5.47
CA ALA A 132 -9.78 5.00 5.17
C ALA A 132 -10.10 4.09 3.97
N GLN A 133 -11.32 3.54 3.92
CA GLN A 133 -11.75 2.68 2.82
C GLN A 133 -11.80 3.40 1.46
N LYS A 134 -12.14 4.70 1.44
CA LYS A 134 -12.08 5.51 0.21
C LYS A 134 -10.65 5.68 -0.30
N MET A 135 -9.66 5.56 0.57
CA MET A 135 -8.23 5.58 0.23
C MET A 135 -7.69 4.17 -0.07
N GLY A 136 -8.54 3.13 -0.01
CA GLY A 136 -8.12 1.73 -0.19
C GLY A 136 -7.43 1.12 1.02
N LEU A 137 -7.59 1.71 2.21
CA LEU A 137 -6.98 1.26 3.47
C LEU A 137 -7.98 0.51 4.35
N GLU A 138 -7.53 -0.55 5.02
CA GLU A 138 -8.28 -1.32 6.02
C GLU A 138 -7.65 -1.16 7.42
N ILE A 139 -8.24 -0.28 8.25
CA ILE A 139 -7.69 0.13 9.56
C ILE A 139 -7.55 -1.00 10.60
N PHE A 140 -8.10 -2.18 10.31
CA PHE A 140 -7.91 -3.39 11.11
C PHE A 140 -6.65 -4.18 10.75
N THR A 141 -5.91 -3.78 9.72
CA THR A 141 -4.57 -4.33 9.43
C THR A 141 -3.51 -3.43 10.04
N PHE A 142 -2.35 -3.99 10.36
CA PHE A 142 -1.32 -3.27 11.09
C PHE A 142 -0.74 -2.12 10.28
N GLU A 143 -0.43 -2.39 9.01
CA GLU A 143 0.20 -1.47 8.07
C GLU A 143 -0.75 -0.32 7.72
N ASP A 144 -2.00 -0.61 7.39
CA ASP A 144 -2.97 0.42 7.02
C ASP A 144 -3.44 1.24 8.22
N ASN A 145 -3.43 0.68 9.43
CA ASN A 145 -3.67 1.43 10.66
C ASN A 145 -2.58 2.52 10.84
N MET A 146 -1.31 2.19 10.62
CA MET A 146 -0.23 3.18 10.64
C MET A 146 -0.31 4.17 9.47
N ALA A 147 -0.64 3.70 8.27
CA ALA A 147 -0.78 4.56 7.09
C ALA A 147 -1.90 5.58 7.26
N TYR A 148 -3.05 5.15 7.78
CA TYR A 148 -4.15 6.05 8.05
C TYR A 148 -3.85 7.01 9.21
N ALA A 149 -3.14 6.57 10.25
CA ALA A 149 -2.69 7.45 11.31
C ALA A 149 -1.72 8.52 10.80
N ARG A 150 -0.81 8.17 9.89
CA ARG A 150 0.04 9.16 9.19
C ARG A 150 -0.81 10.18 8.44
N HIS A 151 -1.81 9.73 7.69
CA HIS A 151 -2.72 10.62 6.99
C HIS A 151 -3.41 11.60 7.96
N LEU A 152 -3.94 11.12 9.09
CA LEU A 152 -4.53 11.99 10.12
C LEU A 152 -3.52 13.00 10.66
N TYR A 153 -2.29 12.57 10.92
CA TYR A 153 -1.22 13.47 11.39
C TYR A 153 -0.90 14.57 10.37
N GLU A 154 -0.84 14.24 9.09
CA GLU A 154 -0.59 15.21 8.02
C GLU A 154 -1.70 16.26 7.92
N GLN A 155 -2.95 15.90 8.25
CA GLN A 155 -4.08 16.83 8.22
C GLN A 155 -4.23 17.64 9.51
N GLU A 156 -4.02 17.02 10.67
CA GLU A 156 -4.45 17.54 11.97
C GLU A 156 -3.33 17.60 13.03
N GLY A 157 -2.12 17.16 12.69
CA GLY A 157 -1.02 16.98 13.63
C GLY A 157 -1.37 15.93 14.70
N THR A 158 -1.07 16.22 15.96
CA THR A 158 -1.32 15.30 17.08
C THR A 158 -2.72 15.43 17.68
N ASN A 159 -3.61 16.27 17.11
CA ASN A 159 -4.93 16.55 17.68
C ASN A 159 -5.81 15.31 17.89
N PRO A 160 -5.83 14.31 16.99
CA PRO A 160 -6.64 13.10 17.18
C PRO A 160 -6.30 12.31 18.46
N TRP A 161 -5.05 12.42 18.94
CA TRP A 161 -4.54 11.71 20.14
C TRP A 161 -4.38 12.62 21.36
N LYS A 162 -5.10 13.74 21.40
CA LYS A 162 -5.02 14.70 22.51
C LYS A 162 -5.37 14.09 23.87
N ALA A 163 -6.24 13.08 23.89
CA ALA A 163 -6.64 12.39 25.13
C ALA A 163 -5.45 11.72 25.85
N SER A 164 -4.44 11.26 25.11
CA SER A 164 -3.22 10.63 25.64
C SER A 164 -2.03 11.59 25.72
N GLN A 165 -2.22 12.89 25.50
CA GLN A 165 -1.16 13.88 25.39
C GLN A 165 -0.16 13.87 26.56
N SER A 166 -0.68 13.73 27.79
CA SER A 166 0.16 13.69 28.99
C SER A 166 1.19 12.55 28.98
N CYS A 167 0.93 11.47 28.24
CA CYS A 167 1.81 10.31 28.14
C CYS A 167 2.95 10.50 27.12
N TRP A 168 2.71 11.14 25.97
CA TRP A 168 3.71 11.22 24.89
C TRP A 168 4.42 12.58 24.78
N GLN A 169 3.82 13.68 25.27
CA GLN A 169 4.34 15.03 25.04
C GLN A 169 5.78 15.25 25.55
N ASN A 170 6.17 14.59 26.64
CA ASN A 170 7.47 14.76 27.27
C ASN A 170 8.57 13.88 26.66
N ASN A 171 8.20 12.80 25.95
CA ASN A 171 9.16 11.88 25.35
C ASN A 171 9.63 12.34 23.98
N ASN A 172 8.89 13.24 23.32
CA ASN A 172 9.26 13.77 22.01
C ASN A 172 10.60 14.54 22.02
N LEU A 173 11.02 15.07 23.18
CA LEU A 173 12.31 15.74 23.34
C LEU A 173 13.52 14.79 23.38
N LEU A 174 13.30 13.49 23.62
CA LEU A 174 14.37 12.48 23.72
C LEU A 174 14.61 11.74 22.39
N ALA A 175 13.65 11.73 21.47
CA ALA A 175 13.78 11.04 20.18
C ALA A 175 14.62 11.80 19.12
N ILE A 176 15.14 13.00 19.47
CA ILE A 176 15.98 13.86 18.61
C ILE A 176 17.43 13.92 19.14
N ARG A 177 17.82 13.08 20.11
CA ARG A 177 19.18 13.03 20.66
C ARG A 177 19.90 11.73 20.33
#